data_AF-A0A558D3Y8-F1
#
_entry.id   AF-A0A558D3Y8-F1
#
_cell.length_a   1.000
_cell.length_b   1.000
_cell.length_c   1.000
_cell.angle_alpha   90.00
_cell.angle_beta   90.00
_cell.angle_gamma   90.00
#
_symmetry.space_group_name_H-M   'P 1'
#
loop_
_entity.id
_entity.type
_entity.pdbx_description
1 polymer ?
#
loop_
_entity_poly.entity_id
_entity_poly.type
_entity_poly.pdbx_seq_one_letter_code
_entity_poly.pdbx_strand_id
1 'polypeptide(L)'
;MSKIRRSDREKLEACLSAMLMVITGDTPDIKAVSASLRRQIGPGWTVVTALQWLTGKAAWQAIEAMKSAALVGGCTKAVAMEIVRFAADACKDLDASGGVDLAFERLRNAAADRLH
;
A
#
# COMPACT_ATOMS: atom_id res chain seq x y z
N MET A 1 25.21 3.40 13.41
CA MET A 1 24.58 3.71 12.11
C MET A 1 23.27 4.43 12.37
N SER A 2 23.18 5.72 12.02
CA SER A 2 21.95 6.49 12.21
C SER A 2 20.88 5.98 11.24
N LYS A 3 19.71 5.56 11.74
CA LYS A 3 18.60 5.10 10.89
C LYS A 3 18.08 6.32 10.11
N ILE A 4 18.38 6.38 8.81
CA ILE A 4 17.79 7.40 7.92
C ILE A 4 16.28 7.23 7.98
N ARG A 5 15.59 8.21 8.57
CA ARG A 5 14.14 8.21 8.70
C ARG A 5 13.54 8.74 7.39
N ARG A 6 12.88 7.87 6.63
CA ARG A 6 12.14 8.28 5.44
C ARG A 6 11.01 9.24 5.79
N SER A 7 10.82 10.24 4.94
CA SER A 7 9.68 11.15 4.97
C SER A 7 8.37 10.40 4.71
N ASP A 8 7.25 10.98 5.11
CA ASP A 8 5.94 10.36 4.87
C ASP A 8 5.57 10.34 3.39
N ARG A 9 6.11 11.27 2.58
CA ARG A 9 5.99 11.23 1.12
C ARG A 9 6.70 10.02 0.50
N GLU A 10 7.93 9.74 0.90
CA GLU A 10 8.68 8.56 0.41
C GLU A 10 7.99 7.25 0.83
N LYS A 11 7.45 7.20 2.05
CA LYS A 11 6.66 6.04 2.50
C LYS A 11 5.40 5.89 1.67
N LEU A 12 4.68 6.98 1.41
CA LEU A 12 3.48 6.96 0.59
C LEU A 12 3.78 6.43 -0.81
N GLU A 13 4.82 6.94 -1.46
CA GLU A 13 5.26 6.49 -2.78
C GLU A 13 5.55 4.98 -2.81
N ALA A 14 6.35 4.49 -1.87
CA ALA A 14 6.70 3.08 -1.79
C ALA A 14 5.48 2.20 -1.47
N CYS A 15 4.58 2.64 -0.57
CA CYS A 15 3.37 1.90 -0.23
C CYS A 15 2.39 1.84 -1.40
N LEU A 16 2.13 2.96 -2.08
CA LEU A 16 1.23 3.01 -3.23
C LEU A 16 1.77 2.16 -4.38
N SER A 17 3.07 2.26 -4.69
CA SER A 17 3.71 1.44 -5.71
C SER A 17 3.61 -0.05 -5.38
N ALA A 18 3.87 -0.44 -4.13
CA ALA A 18 3.72 -1.81 -3.67
C ALA A 18 2.28 -2.31 -3.77
N MET A 19 1.30 -1.50 -3.36
CA MET A 19 -0.12 -1.89 -3.45
C MET A 19 -0.56 -2.01 -4.89
N LEU A 20 -0.11 -1.11 -5.77
CA LEU A 20 -0.42 -1.17 -7.19
C LEU A 20 0.07 -2.50 -7.78
N MET A 21 1.32 -2.90 -7.54
CA MET A 21 1.86 -4.19 -7.98
C MET A 21 1.07 -5.40 -7.48
N VAL A 22 0.58 -5.34 -6.24
CA VAL A 22 -0.24 -6.41 -5.64
C VAL A 22 -1.61 -6.46 -6.30
N ILE A 23 -2.24 -5.30 -6.50
CA ILE A 23 -3.58 -5.15 -7.05
C ILE A 23 -3.63 -5.54 -8.52
N THR A 24 -2.68 -5.07 -9.34
CA THR A 24 -2.62 -5.37 -10.77
C THR A 24 -2.21 -6.80 -11.06
N GLY A 25 -1.72 -7.53 -10.05
CA GLY A 25 -1.20 -8.88 -10.23
C GLY A 25 0.15 -8.92 -10.97
N ASP A 26 0.82 -7.77 -11.14
CA ASP A 26 2.15 -7.68 -11.76
C ASP A 26 3.21 -8.49 -10.99
N THR A 27 2.91 -8.86 -9.75
CA THR A 27 3.67 -9.85 -9.00
C THR A 27 2.77 -10.81 -8.22
N PRO A 28 2.94 -12.13 -8.38
CA PRO A 28 2.28 -13.09 -7.53
C PRO A 28 2.96 -13.25 -6.16
N ASP A 29 4.17 -12.69 -5.96
CA ASP A 29 4.97 -12.93 -4.76
C ASP A 29 4.96 -11.74 -3.78
N ILE A 30 4.12 -11.85 -2.75
CA ILE A 30 4.02 -10.92 -1.62
C ILE A 30 5.34 -10.80 -0.84
N LYS A 31 6.17 -11.86 -0.81
CA LYS A 31 7.48 -11.82 -0.14
C LYS A 31 8.44 -10.93 -0.91
N ALA A 32 8.42 -10.96 -2.24
CA ALA A 32 9.22 -10.08 -3.08
C ALA A 32 8.82 -8.60 -2.90
N VAL A 33 7.51 -8.30 -2.84
CA VAL A 33 7.03 -6.94 -2.57
C VAL A 33 7.46 -6.47 -1.17
N SER A 34 7.31 -7.32 -0.16
CA SER A 34 7.80 -7.03 1.19
C SER A 34 9.32 -6.81 1.23
N ALA A 35 10.10 -7.58 0.47
CA ALA A 35 11.54 -7.38 0.37
C ALA A 35 11.90 -6.04 -0.30
N SER A 36 11.12 -5.60 -1.29
CA SER A 36 11.25 -4.28 -1.89
C SER A 36 10.96 -3.16 -0.87
N LEU A 37 9.86 -3.25 -0.13
CA LEU A 37 9.49 -2.30 0.91
C LEU A 37 10.56 -2.18 2.01
N ARG A 38 11.14 -3.31 2.46
CA ARG A 38 12.23 -3.30 3.45
C ARG A 38 13.47 -2.56 2.95
N ARG A 39 13.79 -2.68 1.65
CA ARG A 39 14.94 -2.00 1.03
C ARG A 39 14.70 -0.51 0.86
N GLN A 40 13.48 -0.13 0.47
CA GLN A 40 13.14 1.28 0.21
C GLN A 40 12.97 2.07 1.51
N ILE A 41 12.18 1.54 2.45
CA ILE A 41 11.75 2.28 3.64
C ILE A 41 12.56 1.90 4.87
N GLY A 42 12.77 0.60 5.09
CA GLY A 42 13.60 0.09 6.17
C GLY A 42 13.10 -1.22 6.80
N PRO A 43 13.84 -1.76 7.79
CA PRO A 43 13.46 -2.98 8.48
C PRO A 43 12.05 -2.89 9.09
N GLY A 44 11.29 -3.98 9.02
CA GLY A 44 9.93 -4.07 9.55
C GLY A 44 8.82 -3.70 8.55
N TRP A 45 9.16 -3.14 7.38
CA TRP A 45 8.18 -2.83 6.34
C TRP A 45 7.81 -4.04 5.50
N THR A 46 6.57 -4.50 5.64
CA THR A 46 5.98 -5.59 4.83
C THR A 46 4.76 -5.07 4.09
N VAL A 47 4.17 -5.88 3.21
CA VAL A 47 2.90 -5.51 2.56
C VAL A 47 1.80 -5.27 3.62
N VAL A 48 1.74 -6.08 4.68
CA VAL A 48 0.80 -5.87 5.80
C VAL A 48 1.06 -4.55 6.51
N THR A 49 2.32 -4.24 6.82
CA THR A 49 2.68 -2.97 7.48
C THR A 49 2.40 -1.76 6.59
N ALA A 50 2.56 -1.89 5.26
CA ALA A 50 2.20 -0.86 4.30
C ALA A 50 0.68 -0.62 4.28
N LEU A 51 -0.14 -1.67 4.26
CA LEU A 51 -1.61 -1.56 4.36
C LEU A 51 -2.01 -0.84 5.65
N GLN A 52 -1.48 -1.30 6.80
CA GLN A 52 -1.76 -0.68 8.09
C GLN A 52 -1.34 0.80 8.10
N TRP A 53 -0.16 1.14 7.59
CA TRP A 53 0.32 2.51 7.55
C TRP A 53 -0.55 3.41 6.65
N LEU A 54 -1.01 2.91 5.50
CA LEU A 54 -1.90 3.62 4.58
C LEU A 54 -3.24 4.01 5.22
N THR A 55 -3.71 3.25 6.21
CA THR A 55 -4.92 3.59 6.99
C THR A 55 -4.68 4.67 8.06
N GLY A 56 -3.42 5.02 8.31
CA GLY A 56 -3.03 5.96 9.36
C GLY A 56 -3.05 7.43 8.95
N LYS A 57 -3.12 8.32 9.95
CA LYS A 57 -3.18 9.79 9.76
C LYS A 57 -2.03 10.35 8.87
N ALA A 58 -0.83 9.81 8.99
CA ALA A 58 0.33 10.29 8.23
C ALA A 58 0.18 10.04 6.72
N ALA A 59 -0.37 8.89 6.33
CA ALA A 59 -0.65 8.59 4.93
C ALA A 59 -1.72 9.53 4.36
N TRP A 60 -2.80 9.75 5.11
CA TRP A 60 -3.86 10.70 4.77
C TRP A 60 -3.33 12.11 4.54
N GLN A 61 -2.49 12.62 5.44
CA GLN A 61 -1.87 13.94 5.28
C GLN A 61 -0.97 14.02 4.05
N ALA A 62 -0.22 12.95 3.76
CA ALA A 62 0.65 12.89 2.59
C ALA A 62 -0.16 12.85 1.28
N ILE A 63 -1.29 12.14 1.25
CA ILE A 63 -2.21 12.10 0.10
C ILE A 63 -2.91 13.45 -0.09
N GLU A 64 -3.34 14.09 1.00
CA GLU A 64 -3.96 15.40 0.94
C GLU A 64 -3.03 16.45 0.34
N ALA A 65 -1.74 16.37 0.65
CA ALA A 65 -0.70 17.21 0.07
C ALA A 65 -0.35 16.90 -1.40
N MET A 66 -0.91 15.84 -2.00
CA MET A 66 -0.74 15.56 -3.43
C MET A 66 -1.48 16.62 -4.27
N LYS A 67 -0.81 17.15 -5.29
CA LYS A 67 -1.49 17.90 -6.35
C LYS A 67 -2.34 16.94 -7.16
N SER A 68 -3.54 17.35 -7.59
CA SER A 68 -4.51 16.46 -8.25
C SER A 68 -3.97 15.76 -9.51
N ALA A 69 -3.09 16.41 -10.27
CA ALA A 69 -2.47 15.88 -11.48
C ALA A 69 -1.11 15.17 -11.24
N ALA A 70 -0.60 15.16 -10.01
CA ALA A 70 0.69 14.53 -9.71
C ALA A 70 0.52 13.01 -9.52
N LEU A 71 1.51 12.26 -10.03
CA LEU A 71 1.64 10.84 -9.75
C LEU A 71 2.59 10.63 -8.56
N VAL A 72 2.17 9.79 -7.61
CA VAL A 72 2.97 9.32 -6.48
C VAL A 72 2.85 7.81 -6.42
N GLY A 73 3.99 7.10 -6.50
CA GLY A 73 3.98 5.63 -6.55
C GLY A 73 3.22 5.07 -7.75
N GLY A 74 3.22 5.80 -8.88
CA GLY A 74 2.44 5.46 -10.07
C GLY A 74 0.94 5.80 -9.99
N CYS A 75 0.47 6.34 -8.87
CA CYS A 75 -0.95 6.59 -8.63
C CYS A 75 -1.29 8.09 -8.67
N THR A 76 -2.43 8.43 -9.27
CA THR A 76 -3.06 9.75 -9.07
C THR A 76 -3.59 9.85 -7.64
N LYS A 77 -3.96 11.06 -7.18
CA LYS A 77 -4.60 11.25 -5.86
C LYS A 77 -5.89 10.41 -5.75
N ALA A 78 -6.68 10.32 -6.82
CA ALA A 78 -7.91 9.51 -6.83
C ALA A 78 -7.62 8.02 -6.65
N VAL A 79 -6.64 7.47 -7.38
CA VAL A 79 -6.23 6.06 -7.25
C VAL A 79 -5.64 5.79 -5.86
N ALA A 80 -4.83 6.71 -5.33
CA ALA A 80 -4.28 6.58 -3.98
C ALA A 80 -5.37 6.49 -2.91
N MET A 81 -6.45 7.28 -3.05
CA MET A 81 -7.60 7.24 -2.15
C MET A 81 -8.35 5.91 -2.23
N GLU A 82 -8.54 5.35 -3.42
CA GLU A 82 -9.14 4.01 -3.56
C GLU A 82 -8.26 2.92 -2.95
N ILE A 83 -6.94 2.97 -3.15
CA ILE A 83 -5.99 2.07 -2.49
C ILE A 83 -6.09 2.15 -0.97
N VAL A 84 -6.27 3.35 -0.38
CA VAL A 84 -6.46 3.49 1.08
C VAL A 84 -7.77 2.84 1.54
N ARG A 85 -8.86 2.97 0.77
CA ARG A 85 -10.13 2.30 1.09
C ARG A 85 -9.97 0.79 1.06
N PHE A 86 -9.31 0.27 0.03
CA PHE A 86 -8.98 -1.15 -0.06
C PHE A 86 -8.09 -1.62 1.09
N ALA A 87 -7.11 -0.81 1.50
CA ALA A 87 -6.26 -1.12 2.64
C ALA A 87 -7.05 -1.19 3.95
N ALA A 88 -8.04 -0.32 4.13
CA ALA A 88 -8.91 -0.37 5.31
C ALA A 88 -9.76 -1.64 5.35
N ASP A 89 -10.30 -2.07 4.21
CA ASP A 89 -11.09 -3.31 4.13
C ASP A 89 -10.22 -4.55 4.31
N ALA A 90 -9.04 -4.60 3.69
CA ALA A 90 -8.07 -5.68 3.91
C ALA A 90 -7.60 -5.77 5.36
N CYS A 91 -7.41 -4.64 6.05
CA CYS A 91 -7.06 -4.64 7.47
C CYS A 91 -8.18 -5.24 8.36
N LYS A 92 -9.45 -4.99 8.04
CA LYS A 92 -10.58 -5.64 8.74
C LYS A 92 -10.60 -7.14 8.47
N ASP A 93 -10.33 -7.55 7.23
CA ASP A 93 -10.30 -8.95 6.84
C ASP A 93 -9.13 -9.70 7.47
N LEU A 94 -7.94 -9.09 7.58
CA LEU A 94 -6.80 -9.67 8.27
C LEU A 94 -7.11 -9.99 9.74
N ASP A 95 -7.94 -9.17 10.39
CA ASP A 95 -8.41 -9.38 11.76
C ASP A 95 -9.45 -10.52 11.83
N ALA A 96 -10.27 -10.70 10.78
CA ALA A 96 -11.41 -11.62 10.77
C ALA A 96 -11.14 -13.01 10.14
N SER A 97 -10.19 -13.14 9.21
CA SER A 97 -10.18 -14.24 8.22
C SER A 97 -9.02 -15.25 8.31
N GLY A 98 -8.18 -15.16 9.35
CA GLY A 98 -7.24 -16.25 9.69
C GLY A 98 -6.03 -16.44 8.77
N GLY A 99 -5.76 -15.55 7.81
CA GLY A 99 -4.58 -15.66 6.95
C GLY A 99 -4.34 -14.47 6.02
N VAL A 100 -3.06 -14.13 5.84
CA VAL A 100 -2.59 -13.00 5.02
C VAL A 100 -2.94 -13.19 3.54
N ASP A 101 -2.86 -14.42 3.03
CA ASP A 101 -3.09 -14.73 1.62
C ASP A 101 -4.54 -14.50 1.18
N LEU A 102 -5.52 -14.85 2.03
CA LEU A 102 -6.94 -14.65 1.75
C LEU A 102 -7.32 -13.17 1.69
N ALA A 103 -6.77 -12.36 2.61
CA ALA A 103 -6.97 -10.91 2.57
C ALA A 103 -6.42 -10.28 1.28
N PHE A 104 -5.28 -10.77 0.77
CA PHE A 104 -4.70 -10.31 -0.49
C PHE A 104 -5.45 -10.81 -1.74
N GLU A 105 -6.00 -12.01 -1.70
CA GLU A 105 -6.88 -12.48 -2.78
C GLU A 105 -8.14 -11.62 -2.89
N ARG A 106 -8.79 -11.33 -1.75
CA ARG A 106 -9.94 -10.42 -1.71
C ARG A 106 -9.60 -9.01 -2.16
N LEU A 107 -8.43 -8.50 -1.76
CA LEU A 107 -7.91 -7.20 -2.20
C LEU A 107 -7.80 -7.14 -3.72
N ARG A 108 -7.22 -8.17 -4.36
CA ARG A 108 -7.09 -8.26 -5.82
C ARG A 108 -8.46 -8.31 -6.50
N ASN A 109 -9.37 -9.14 -6.01
CA ASN A 109 -10.71 -9.26 -6.58
C ASN A 109 -11.50 -7.94 -6.47
N ALA A 110 -11.46 -7.28 -5.30
CA ALA A 110 -12.15 -6.01 -5.10
C ALA A 110 -11.60 -4.87 -5.97
N ALA A 111 -10.32 -4.93 -6.32
CA ALA A 111 -9.70 -3.95 -7.20
C ALA A 111 -9.94 -4.23 -8.69
N ALA A 112 -10.01 -5.50 -9.10
CA ALA A 112 -10.37 -5.89 -10.46
C ALA A 112 -11.76 -5.35 -10.86
N ASP A 113 -12.71 -5.32 -9.91
CA ASP A 113 -14.07 -4.81 -10.13
C ASP A 113 -14.17 -3.28 -10.27
N ARG A 114 -13.10 -2.53 -9.93
CA ARG A 114 -13.13 -1.04 -9.83
C ARG A 114 -12.08 -0.31 -10.64
N LEU A 115 -11.04 -1.00 -11.13
CA LEU A 115 -9.97 -0.43 -11.95
C LEU A 115 -10.10 -0.78 -13.45
N HIS A 116 -11.18 -1.49 -13.83
CA HIS A 116 -11.65 -1.67 -15.21
C HIS A 116 -12.84 -0.73 -15.48
#